data_AF-F3YBA9-F1
#
_entry.id   AF-F3YBA9-F1
#
_cell.length_a   1.000
_cell.length_b   1.000
_cell.length_c   1.000
_cell.angle_alpha   90.00
_cell.angle_beta   90.00
_cell.angle_gamma   90.00
#
_symmetry.space_group_name_H-M   'P 1'
#
loop_
_entity.id
_entity.type
_entity.pdbx_description
1 polymer ?
#
loop_
_entity_poly.entity_id
_entity_poly.type
_entity_poly.pdbx_seq_one_letter_code
_entity_poly.pdbx_strand_id
1 'polypeptide(L)'
;MTIIFNYLILQQKNEINQIKQMALTINQLLLKLFDQLSIRLIDFKLEFGRDKDGKILLADEISPDTCRLLDKQTNERLDKDLYRKDKGNVLPVYQQVLQRLQKIYQ
;
A
#
# COMPACT_ATOMS: atom_id res chain seq x y z
N MET A 1 6.46 -4.70 -5.30
CA MET A 1 5.93 -3.32 -5.39
C MET A 1 5.68 -3.01 -6.85
N THR A 2 4.44 -2.68 -7.20
CA THR A 2 4.05 -2.30 -8.56
C THR A 2 3.70 -0.83 -8.56
N ILE A 3 4.41 -0.01 -9.33
CA ILE A 3 4.09 1.42 -9.48
C ILE A 3 3.27 1.57 -10.75
N ILE A 4 2.03 2.06 -10.63
CA ILE A 4 1.22 2.35 -11.81
C ILE A 4 1.50 3.78 -12.25
N PHE A 5 1.96 3.90 -13.48
CA PHE A 5 2.13 5.18 -14.15
C PHE A 5 0.96 5.38 -15.10
N ASN A 6 0.08 6.33 -14.80
CA ASN A 6 -0.84 6.82 -15.80
C ASN A 6 -0.06 7.65 -16.85
N TYR A 7 -0.32 7.41 -18.13
CA TYR A 7 0.36 8.06 -19.26
C TYR A 7 0.36 9.60 -19.18
N LEU A 8 -0.64 10.18 -18.50
CA LEU A 8 -0.76 11.62 -18.23
C LEU A 8 0.37 12.20 -17.36
N ILE A 9 1.07 11.36 -16.58
CA ILE A 9 2.11 11.79 -15.65
C ILE A 9 3.49 11.78 -16.31
N LEU A 10 3.71 10.91 -17.29
CA LEU A 10 5.02 10.65 -17.89
C LEU A 10 5.33 11.62 -19.03
N GLN A 11 5.76 12.85 -18.71
CA GLN A 11 6.21 13.79 -19.74
C GLN A 11 7.73 13.96 -19.75
N GLN A 12 8.42 13.72 -18.62
CA GLN A 12 9.88 13.90 -18.54
C GLN A 12 10.58 12.78 -17.75
N LYS A 13 11.79 12.40 -18.19
CA LYS A 13 12.62 11.37 -17.51
C LYS A 13 12.92 11.70 -16.04
N ASN A 14 13.01 12.99 -15.70
CA ASN A 14 13.29 13.44 -14.33
C ASN A 14 12.14 13.10 -13.36
N GLU A 15 10.89 13.14 -13.84
CA GLU A 15 9.70 12.84 -13.04
C GLU A 15 9.63 11.36 -12.67
N ILE A 16 10.07 10.47 -13.58
CA ILE A 16 10.17 9.03 -13.31
C ILE A 16 11.12 8.77 -12.15
N ASN A 17 12.27 9.45 -12.12
CA ASN A 17 13.23 9.30 -11.04
C ASN A 17 12.67 9.82 -9.71
N GLN A 18 11.99 10.96 -9.73
CA GLN A 18 11.32 11.50 -8.55
C GLN A 18 10.27 10.52 -7.99
N ILE A 19 9.39 9.99 -8.85
CA ILE A 19 8.37 9.02 -8.43
C ILE A 19 9.01 7.75 -7.86
N LYS A 20 10.08 7.25 -8.49
CA LYS A 20 10.82 6.09 -7.96
C LYS A 20 11.39 6.36 -6.57
N GLN A 21 11.98 7.52 -6.35
CA GLN A 21 12.49 7.89 -5.02
C GLN A 21 11.36 7.98 -3.99
N MET A 22 10.25 8.65 -4.33
CA MET A 22 9.07 8.70 -3.45
C MET A 22 8.54 7.29 -3.13
N ALA A 23 8.45 6.40 -4.11
CA ALA A 23 8.00 5.03 -3.92
C ALA A 23 8.93 4.22 -3.02
N LEU A 24 10.26 4.41 -3.12
CA LEU A 24 11.24 3.76 -2.24
C LEU A 24 11.11 4.27 -0.79
N THR A 25 10.91 5.57 -0.60
CA THR A 25 10.65 6.13 0.74
C THR A 25 9.36 5.58 1.33
N ILE A 26 8.28 5.55 0.54
CA ILE A 26 7.00 4.98 0.97
C ILE A 26 7.16 3.49 1.32
N ASN A 27 7.88 2.72 0.51
CA ASN A 27 8.18 1.32 0.78
C ASN A 27 8.86 1.13 2.14
N GLN A 28 9.86 1.93 2.46
CA GLN A 28 10.55 1.87 3.76
C GLN A 28 9.61 2.19 4.92
N LEU A 29 8.78 3.23 4.79
CA LEU A 29 7.82 3.63 5.81
C LEU A 29 6.75 2.55 6.04
N LEU A 30 6.18 2.02 4.97
CA LEU A 30 5.15 0.98 5.04
C LEU A 30 5.72 -0.34 5.59
N LEU A 31 6.91 -0.75 5.14
CA LEU A 31 7.57 -1.93 5.70
C LEU A 31 7.73 -1.79 7.21
N LYS A 32 8.24 -0.65 7.69
CA LYS A 32 8.40 -0.40 9.13
C LYS A 32 7.05 -0.41 9.87
N LEU A 33 6.03 0.24 9.32
CA LEU A 33 4.68 0.29 9.92
C LEU A 33 4.09 -1.12 10.06
N PHE A 34 4.05 -1.89 8.96
CA PHE A 34 3.47 -3.24 9.00
C PHE A 34 4.32 -4.19 9.85
N ASP A 35 5.64 -3.98 9.90
CA ASP A 35 6.52 -4.75 10.77
C ASP A 35 6.10 -4.67 12.24
N GLN A 36 5.80 -3.46 12.72
CA GLN A 36 5.30 -3.19 14.08
C GLN A 36 3.91 -3.80 14.34
N LEU A 37 3.08 -3.93 13.31
CA LEU A 37 1.76 -4.58 13.37
C LEU A 37 1.84 -6.11 13.37
N SER A 38 3.04 -6.69 13.36
CA SER A 38 3.25 -8.13 13.11
C SER A 38 2.64 -8.59 11.78
N ILE A 39 2.68 -7.73 10.76
CA ILE A 39 2.21 -7.99 9.39
C ILE A 39 3.41 -7.94 8.44
N ARG A 40 3.48 -8.87 7.49
CA ARG A 40 4.44 -8.89 6.40
C ARG A 40 3.79 -8.25 5.18
N LEU A 41 4.31 -7.10 4.76
CA LEU A 41 3.97 -6.46 3.49
C LEU A 41 4.74 -7.15 2.36
N ILE A 42 4.03 -7.84 1.46
CA ILE A 42 4.62 -8.55 0.33
C ILE A 42 4.87 -7.57 -0.83
N ASP A 43 3.84 -6.78 -1.15
CA ASP A 43 3.91 -5.67 -2.09
C ASP A 43 2.65 -4.81 -1.98
N PHE A 44 2.68 -3.70 -2.70
CA PHE A 44 1.59 -2.76 -2.79
C PHE A 44 1.67 -2.01 -4.12
N LYS A 45 0.56 -1.36 -4.44
CA LYS A 45 0.35 -0.51 -5.61
C LYS A 45 0.30 0.95 -5.19
N LEU A 46 1.01 1.82 -5.90
CA LEU A 46 0.91 3.27 -5.71
C LEU A 46 0.43 3.94 -6.99
N GLU A 47 -0.38 4.97 -6.81
CA GLU A 47 -0.77 5.92 -7.85
C GLU A 47 -0.33 7.32 -7.45
N PHE A 48 0.15 8.07 -8.42
CA PHE A 48 0.61 9.45 -8.23
C PHE A 48 -0.26 10.38 -9.07
N GLY A 49 -0.38 11.63 -8.64
CA GLY A 49 -1.09 12.68 -9.36
C GLY A 49 -0.27 13.97 -9.36
N ARG A 50 -0.81 15.00 -10.03
CA ARG A 50 -0.28 16.37 -9.97
C ARG A 50 -1.28 17.27 -9.26
N ASP A 51 -0.79 18.18 -8.43
CA ASP A 51 -1.61 19.28 -7.92
C ASP A 51 -1.78 20.40 -8.96
N LYS A 52 -2.50 21.46 -8.57
CA LYS A 52 -2.74 22.65 -9.39
C LYS A 52 -1.47 23.37 -9.85
N ASP A 53 -0.37 23.19 -9.12
CA ASP A 53 0.92 23.83 -9.39
C ASP A 53 1.86 22.87 -10.17
N GLY A 54 1.36 21.69 -10.56
CA GLY A 54 2.07 20.69 -11.34
C GLY A 54 3.00 19.78 -10.52
N LYS A 55 2.99 19.89 -9.18
CA LYS A 55 3.82 19.08 -8.29
C LYS A 55 3.28 17.67 -8.17
N ILE A 56 4.18 16.69 -8.26
CA ILE A 56 3.86 15.27 -8.09
C ILE A 56 3.57 14.97 -6.63
N LEU A 57 2.41 14.36 -6.38
CA LEU A 57 1.95 13.91 -5.06
C LEU A 57 1.55 12.44 -5.12
N LEU A 58 1.70 11.75 -3.99
CA LEU A 58 1.04 10.46 -3.81
C LEU A 58 -0.48 10.69 -3.78
N ALA A 59 -1.21 9.88 -4.52
CA ALA A 59 -2.67 9.93 -4.63
C ALA A 59 -3.28 8.57 -4.28
N ASP A 60 -4.56 8.41 -4.60
CA ASP A 60 -5.35 7.18 -4.38
C ASP A 60 -5.32 6.73 -2.90
N GLU A 61 -5.32 5.42 -2.64
CA GLU A 61 -5.43 4.84 -1.32
C GLU A 61 -4.31 3.83 -1.00
N ILE A 62 -3.96 3.77 0.28
CA ILE A 62 -3.15 2.68 0.85
C ILE A 62 -4.06 1.89 1.79
N SER A 63 -4.50 0.72 1.33
CA SER A 63 -5.48 -0.13 2.02
C SER A 63 -5.11 -1.61 1.86
N PRO A 64 -5.74 -2.54 2.62
CA PRO A 64 -5.63 -3.97 2.37
C PRO A 64 -6.09 -4.42 0.97
N ASP A 65 -6.75 -3.54 0.20
CA ASP A 65 -7.12 -3.78 -1.20
C ASP A 65 -5.97 -3.45 -2.17
N THR A 66 -5.12 -2.47 -1.84
CA THR A 66 -3.97 -2.06 -2.66
C THR A 66 -2.65 -2.70 -2.20
N CYS A 67 -2.68 -3.44 -1.09
CA CYS A 67 -1.53 -4.11 -0.48
C CYS A 67 -1.74 -5.63 -0.34
N ARG A 68 -0.70 -6.42 -0.59
CA ARG A 68 -0.65 -7.84 -0.22
C ARG A 68 -0.01 -8.00 1.15
N LEU A 69 -0.78 -8.50 2.10
CA LEU A 69 -0.46 -8.53 3.53
C LEU A 69 -0.57 -9.96 4.03
N LEU A 70 0.43 -10.43 4.77
CA LEU A 70 0.38 -11.71 5.49
C LEU A 70 0.58 -11.47 6.98
N ASP A 71 -0.09 -12.22 7.83
CA ASP A 71 0.27 -12.27 9.24
C ASP A 71 1.67 -12.88 9.41
N LYS A 72 2.53 -12.28 10.23
CA LYS A 72 3.90 -12.78 10.40
C LYS A 72 3.99 -14.10 11.15
N GLN A 73 3.05 -14.38 12.04
CA GLN A 73 3.06 -15.56 12.91
C GLN A 73 2.39 -16.75 12.21
N THR A 74 1.23 -16.53 11.61
CA THR A 74 0.43 -17.62 11.01
C THR A 74 0.67 -17.79 9.52
N ASN A 75 1.28 -16.79 8.84
CA ASN A 75 1.30 -16.65 7.38
C ASN A 75 -0.09 -16.63 6.73
N GLU A 76 -1.16 -16.41 7.51
CA GLU A 76 -2.49 -16.21 6.96
C GLU A 76 -2.55 -14.91 6.18
N ARG A 77 -3.33 -14.89 5.10
CA ARG A 77 -3.46 -13.69 4.29
C ARG A 77 -4.37 -12.70 4.99
N LEU A 78 -3.95 -11.44 5.02
CA LEU A 78 -4.69 -10.31 5.56
C LEU A 78 -5.06 -9.32 4.45
N ASP A 79 -5.23 -9.83 3.23
CA ASP A 79 -5.49 -9.05 2.02
C ASP A 79 -6.72 -9.56 1.25
N LYS A 80 -7.17 -8.77 0.28
CA LYS A 80 -8.30 -9.07 -0.63
C LYS A 80 -8.15 -10.40 -1.39
N ASP A 81 -6.97 -10.98 -1.39
CA ASP A 81 -6.62 -12.13 -2.20
C ASP A 81 -7.21 -13.44 -1.61
N LEU A 82 -7.73 -13.41 -0.36
CA LEU A 82 -8.64 -14.42 0.20
C LEU A 82 -9.98 -14.53 -0.55
N TYR A 83 -10.38 -13.51 -1.33
CA TYR A 83 -11.73 -13.36 -1.89
C TYR A 83 -11.83 -13.79 -3.34
N ARG A 84 -10.70 -13.98 -4.03
CA ARG A 84 -10.69 -14.47 -5.41
C ARG A 84 -11.06 -15.95 -5.53
N LYS A 85 -11.28 -16.65 -4.40
CA LYS A 85 -11.76 -18.03 -4.31
C LYS A 85 -13.03 -18.09 -3.44
N ASP A 86 -14.16 -17.65 -3.99
CA ASP A 86 -15.54 -17.97 -3.60
C ASP A 86 -15.93 -18.04 -2.10
N LYS A 87 -16.34 -16.89 -1.52
CA LYS A 87 -17.21 -16.72 -0.30
C LYS A 87 -16.54 -16.44 1.07
N GLY A 88 -15.60 -15.51 1.15
CA GLY A 88 -15.25 -14.87 2.44
C GLY A 88 -16.04 -13.55 2.66
N ASN A 89 -16.05 -13.00 3.88
CA ASN A 89 -16.45 -11.61 4.18
C ASN A 89 -15.21 -10.74 4.45
N VAL A 90 -14.91 -9.69 3.66
CA VAL A 90 -13.67 -8.84 3.75
C VAL A 90 -13.55 -8.08 5.06
N LEU A 91 -14.69 -7.79 5.68
CA LEU A 91 -14.80 -6.88 6.80
C LEU A 91 -13.93 -7.29 8.01
N PRO A 92 -13.86 -8.56 8.45
CA PRO A 92 -13.02 -8.97 9.57
C PRO A 92 -11.53 -8.77 9.31
N VAL A 93 -11.05 -8.95 8.08
CA VAL A 93 -9.64 -8.71 7.72
C VAL A 93 -9.31 -7.23 7.89
N TYR A 94 -10.19 -6.36 7.37
CA TYR A 94 -10.05 -4.91 7.49
C TYR A 94 -10.10 -4.46 8.95
N GLN A 95 -11.03 -5.01 9.73
CA GLN A 95 -11.15 -4.74 11.16
C GLN A 95 -9.90 -5.18 11.93
N GLN A 96 -9.32 -6.33 11.59
CA GLN A 96 -8.08 -6.78 12.24
C GLN A 96 -6.91 -5.83 11.96
N VAL A 97 -6.72 -5.40 10.70
CA VAL A 97 -5.67 -4.43 10.36
C VAL A 97 -5.90 -3.11 11.10
N LEU A 98 -7.14 -2.61 11.13
CA LEU A 98 -7.52 -1.40 11.85
C LEU A 98 -7.25 -1.51 13.36
N GLN A 99 -7.65 -2.61 14.00
CA GLN A 99 -7.42 -2.84 15.43
C GLN A 99 -5.93 -2.85 15.78
N ARG A 100 -5.09 -3.44 14.92
CA ARG A 100 -3.64 -3.43 15.13
C ARG A 100 -3.08 -2.01 14.96
N LEU A 101 -3.53 -1.27 13.95
CA LEU A 101 -3.13 0.12 13.74
C LEU A 101 -3.47 0.99 14.96
N GLN A 102 -4.70 0.89 15.47
CA GLN A 102 -5.14 1.65 16.65
C GLN A 102 -4.27 1.41 17.88
N LYS A 103 -3.73 0.21 18.07
CA LYS A 103 -2.84 -0.11 19.20
C LYS A 103 -1.49 0.58 19.17
N ILE A 104 -1.01 1.01 17.99
CA ILE A 104 0.28 1.72 17.86
C ILE A 104 0.12 3.22 18.11
N TYR A 105 -1.08 3.76 17.88
CA TYR A 105 -1.38 5.19 18.07
C TYR A 105 -2.01 5.52 19.43
N GLN A 106 -2.16 4.53 20.32
CA GLN A 106 -2.51 4.73 21.73
C GLN A 106 -1.24 4.94 22.57
#